data_AF-A0A819GQ53-F1
#
_entry.id   AF-A0A819GQ53-F1
#
_cell.length_a   1.000
_cell.length_b   1.000
_cell.length_c   1.000
_cell.angle_alpha   90.00
_cell.angle_beta   90.00
_cell.angle_gamma   90.00
#
_symmetry.space_group_name_H-M   'P 1'
#
loop_
_entity.id
_entity.type
_entity.pdbx_description
1 polymer ?
#
loop_
_entity_poly.entity_id
_entity_poly.type
_entity_poly.pdbx_seq_one_letter_code
_entity_poly.pdbx_strand_id
1 'polypeptide(L)'
;MGPRLATSSFSNDRFPIARYRSKSNEYLSIKHVKLNFTELIRLFRSTPNLCYLNVCIDDSSNDKLFSSPIFSVLSLKLHIIRSDTMMKNLIKNLPNLIHLTIISEHINLDGYQWAEIMVGYLSQLKQFRFQMHYYIDHSNDEHFDIDRILLSYQTPFWLIKQKTFVRIQWNTNDENTYLFVYTLPYYFDFFCSLL
;
A
#
# COMPACT_ATOMS: atom_id res chain seq x y z
N MET A 1 -13.45 2.28 29.61
CA MET A 1 -13.40 1.06 28.79
C MET A 1 -12.33 1.28 27.71
N GLY A 2 -11.18 0.62 27.80
CA GLY A 2 -10.10 0.74 26.81
C GLY A 2 -10.30 -0.27 25.66
N PRO A 3 -9.78 0.02 24.45
CA PRO A 3 -9.91 -0.88 23.31
C PRO A 3 -9.08 -2.15 23.53
N ARG A 4 -9.70 -3.32 23.35
CA ARG A 4 -9.00 -4.62 23.38
C ARG A 4 -8.27 -4.82 22.06
N LEU A 5 -6.95 -4.67 22.08
CA LEU A 5 -6.06 -5.10 21.01
C LEU A 5 -6.05 -6.64 20.98
N ALA A 6 -6.65 -7.24 19.96
CA ALA A 6 -6.51 -8.66 19.70
C ALA A 6 -5.18 -8.90 18.97
N THR A 7 -4.15 -9.35 19.70
CA THR A 7 -2.93 -9.92 19.10
C THR A 7 -3.06 -11.43 19.12
N SER A 8 -2.86 -12.07 17.97
CA SER A 8 -2.82 -13.53 17.86
C SER A 8 -1.57 -13.93 17.10
N SER A 9 -0.74 -14.78 17.71
CA SER A 9 0.41 -15.42 17.07
C SER A 9 -0.05 -16.75 16.46
N PHE A 10 0.21 -16.96 15.16
CA PHE A 10 -0.13 -18.19 14.47
C PHE A 10 1.12 -18.84 13.89
N SER A 11 1.36 -20.10 14.26
CA SER A 11 2.40 -20.97 13.72
C SER A 11 1.80 -21.90 12.65
N ASN A 12 1.69 -21.37 11.43
CA ASN A 12 1.53 -22.00 10.12
C ASN A 12 1.16 -20.86 9.16
N ASP A 13 1.85 -20.73 8.02
CA ASP A 13 1.90 -19.55 7.13
C ASP A 13 0.57 -19.13 6.44
N ARG A 14 -0.59 -19.49 6.98
CA ARG A 14 -1.90 -19.12 6.43
C ARG A 14 -2.76 -18.47 7.49
N PHE A 15 -3.41 -17.38 7.10
CA PHE A 15 -4.32 -16.65 7.97
C PHE A 15 -5.51 -17.54 8.36
N PRO A 16 -5.82 -17.67 9.67
CA PRO A 16 -6.89 -18.54 10.10
C PRO A 16 -8.23 -18.08 9.56
N ILE A 17 -9.03 -19.04 9.12
CA ILE A 17 -10.38 -18.77 8.62
C ILE A 17 -11.24 -18.33 9.79
N ALA A 18 -11.62 -17.05 9.82
CA ALA A 18 -12.59 -16.54 10.77
C ALA A 18 -13.94 -17.25 10.55
N ARG A 19 -14.36 -18.08 11.50
CA ARG A 19 -15.66 -18.77 11.48
C ARG A 19 -16.81 -17.88 11.99
N TYR A 20 -16.49 -16.73 12.56
CA TYR A 20 -17.43 -15.83 13.20
C TYR A 20 -17.26 -14.41 12.67
N ARG A 21 -18.39 -13.72 12.47
CA ARG A 21 -18.40 -12.29 12.16
C ARG A 21 -18.19 -11.48 13.43
N SER A 22 -17.12 -10.68 13.47
CA SER A 22 -16.93 -9.69 14.54
C SER A 22 -17.62 -8.38 14.16
N LYS A 23 -18.54 -7.92 15.00
CA LYS A 23 -19.18 -6.61 14.85
C LYS A 23 -18.49 -5.50 15.65
N SER A 24 -17.50 -5.83 16.47
CA SER A 24 -16.81 -4.86 17.36
C SER A 24 -15.40 -4.50 16.91
N ASN A 25 -14.84 -5.23 15.94
CA ASN A 25 -13.47 -4.99 15.51
C ASN A 25 -13.42 -3.83 14.51
N GLU A 26 -13.05 -2.66 15.03
CA GLU A 26 -12.82 -1.45 14.23
C GLU A 26 -11.35 -1.30 13.81
N TYR A 27 -10.44 -1.96 14.52
CA TYR A 27 -9.00 -1.86 14.30
C TYR A 27 -8.37 -3.23 14.18
N LEU A 28 -7.58 -3.44 13.13
CA LEU A 28 -6.85 -4.68 12.94
C LEU A 28 -5.48 -4.42 12.32
N SER A 29 -4.46 -5.07 12.90
CA SER A 29 -3.08 -5.01 12.42
C SER A 29 -2.54 -6.43 12.40
N ILE A 30 -2.30 -6.95 11.21
CA ILE A 30 -1.76 -8.29 10.96
C ILE A 30 -0.32 -8.08 10.50
N LYS A 31 0.61 -8.31 11.41
CA LYS A 31 2.05 -8.24 11.14
C LYS A 31 2.59 -9.65 10.94
N HIS A 32 3.63 -9.79 10.13
CA HIS A 32 4.37 -11.04 9.88
C HIS A 32 3.57 -12.17 9.20
N VAL A 33 2.30 -11.96 8.87
CA VAL A 33 1.50 -12.89 8.06
C VAL A 33 1.21 -12.24 6.72
N LYS A 34 1.55 -12.97 5.65
CA LYS A 34 1.22 -12.58 4.27
C LYS A 34 -0.17 -13.09 3.94
N LEU A 35 -1.08 -12.18 3.64
CA LEU A 35 -2.39 -12.53 3.13
C LEU A 35 -2.34 -12.70 1.61
N ASN A 36 -3.16 -13.58 1.07
CA ASN A 36 -3.58 -13.46 -0.32
C ASN A 36 -4.88 -12.64 -0.43
N PHE A 37 -5.26 -12.25 -1.64
CA PHE A 37 -6.42 -11.40 -1.88
C PHE A 37 -7.74 -12.07 -1.48
N THR A 38 -7.84 -13.39 -1.61
CA THR A 38 -9.03 -14.14 -1.19
C THR A 38 -9.21 -14.09 0.34
N GLU A 39 -8.12 -14.19 1.09
CA GLU A 39 -8.12 -14.05 2.54
C GLU A 39 -8.50 -12.62 2.96
N LEU A 40 -8.00 -11.61 2.24
CA LEU A 40 -8.40 -10.22 2.47
C LEU A 40 -9.90 -9.99 2.24
N ILE A 41 -10.48 -10.54 1.17
CA ILE A 41 -11.94 -10.46 0.93
C ILE A 41 -12.71 -11.11 2.09
N ARG A 42 -12.27 -12.29 2.53
CA ARG A 42 -12.90 -13.00 3.66
C ARG A 42 -12.79 -12.20 4.96
N LEU A 43 -11.67 -11.52 5.17
CA LEU A 43 -11.45 -10.65 6.32
C LEU A 43 -12.52 -9.55 6.36
N PHE A 44 -12.66 -8.77 5.28
CA PHE A 44 -13.67 -7.70 5.22
C PHE A 44 -15.10 -8.21 5.39
N ARG A 45 -15.43 -9.39 4.84
CA ARG A 45 -16.74 -10.03 5.04
C ARG A 45 -17.00 -10.46 6.49
N SER A 46 -15.93 -10.70 7.25
CA SER A 46 -15.98 -11.16 8.64
C SER A 46 -15.90 -10.00 9.64
N THR A 47 -15.38 -8.85 9.23
CA THR A 47 -15.24 -7.64 10.05
C THR A 47 -15.88 -6.42 9.35
N PRO A 48 -17.21 -6.37 9.22
CA PRO A 48 -17.89 -5.31 8.47
C PRO A 48 -17.68 -3.90 9.04
N ASN A 49 -17.39 -3.77 10.34
CA ASN A 49 -17.16 -2.49 11.02
C ASN A 49 -15.68 -2.09 11.09
N LEU A 50 -14.82 -2.74 10.30
CA LEU A 50 -13.39 -2.47 10.33
C LEU A 50 -13.07 -1.09 9.71
N CYS A 51 -12.57 -0.18 10.54
CA CYS A 51 -12.22 1.18 10.18
C CYS A 51 -10.74 1.35 9.84
N TYR A 52 -9.87 0.57 10.50
CA TYR A 52 -8.42 0.60 10.32
C TYR A 52 -7.90 -0.79 10.00
N LEU A 53 -7.11 -0.91 8.94
CA LEU A 53 -6.43 -2.14 8.57
C LEU A 53 -4.94 -1.90 8.30
N ASN A 54 -4.08 -2.72 8.90
CA ASN A 54 -2.66 -2.81 8.56
C ASN A 54 -2.31 -4.26 8.20
N VAL A 55 -1.91 -4.53 6.96
CA VAL A 55 -1.69 -5.89 6.44
C VAL A 55 -0.52 -5.96 5.46
N CYS A 56 0.07 -7.15 5.34
CA CYS A 56 0.98 -7.51 4.27
C CYS A 56 0.27 -8.45 3.29
N ILE A 57 0.40 -8.20 1.99
CA ILE A 57 -0.20 -9.00 0.92
C ILE A 57 0.88 -9.47 -0.05
N ASP A 58 0.84 -10.76 -0.34
CA ASP A 58 1.68 -11.44 -1.32
C ASP A 58 0.76 -12.29 -2.20
N ASP A 59 0.21 -11.68 -3.25
CA ASP A 59 -0.67 -12.36 -4.19
C ASP A 59 -0.27 -11.96 -5.62
N SER A 60 -0.04 -12.96 -6.47
CA SER A 60 0.23 -12.79 -7.89
C SER A 60 -1.03 -12.94 -8.76
N SER A 61 -2.19 -13.22 -8.16
CA SER A 61 -3.44 -13.36 -8.89
C SER A 61 -4.02 -11.98 -9.27
N ASN A 62 -4.22 -11.76 -10.56
CA ASN A 62 -4.70 -10.50 -11.10
C ASN A 62 -6.22 -10.47 -11.34
N ASP A 63 -6.88 -11.64 -11.37
CA ASP A 63 -8.28 -11.77 -11.83
C ASP A 63 -9.33 -11.59 -10.73
N LYS A 64 -8.90 -11.43 -9.47
CA LYS A 64 -9.84 -11.38 -8.35
C LYS A 64 -10.32 -9.95 -8.11
N LEU A 65 -11.64 -9.79 -8.07
CA LEU A 65 -12.30 -8.52 -7.80
C LEU A 65 -13.17 -8.62 -6.54
N PHE A 66 -13.33 -7.50 -5.85
CA PHE A 66 -14.38 -7.35 -4.86
C PHE A 66 -15.73 -7.31 -5.57
N SER A 67 -16.73 -7.98 -4.99
CA SER A 67 -18.10 -7.97 -5.49
C SER A 67 -18.85 -6.68 -5.15
N SER A 68 -18.36 -5.89 -4.19
CA SER A 68 -19.02 -4.70 -3.68
C SER A 68 -18.02 -3.76 -3.01
N PRO A 69 -18.25 -2.44 -3.02
CA PRO A 69 -17.41 -1.49 -2.29
C PRO A 69 -17.42 -1.76 -0.76
N ILE A 70 -16.33 -1.39 -0.10
CA ILE A 70 -16.09 -1.55 1.33
C ILE A 70 -16.02 -0.14 1.93
N PHE A 71 -17.13 0.29 2.52
CA PHE A 71 -17.31 1.66 3.00
C PHE A 71 -16.79 1.90 4.43
N SER A 72 -16.55 0.84 5.20
CA SER A 72 -16.16 0.96 6.61
C SER A 72 -14.71 1.35 6.81
N VAL A 73 -13.81 1.00 5.88
CA VAL A 73 -12.38 1.24 6.03
C VAL A 73 -12.04 2.69 5.72
N LEU A 74 -11.55 3.39 6.75
CA LEU A 74 -11.13 4.79 6.67
C LEU A 74 -9.61 4.93 6.62
N SER A 75 -8.87 3.93 7.09
CA SER A 75 -7.42 3.94 7.14
C SER A 75 -6.84 2.58 6.75
N LEU A 76 -5.91 2.59 5.80
CA LEU A 76 -5.25 1.40 5.28
C LEU A 76 -3.74 1.60 5.26
N LYS A 77 -3.01 0.71 5.94
CA LYS A 77 -1.57 0.50 5.75
C LYS A 77 -1.36 -0.83 5.06
N LEU A 78 -0.67 -0.80 3.93
CA LEU A 78 -0.58 -1.92 3.02
C LEU A 78 0.88 -2.17 2.65
N HIS A 79 1.37 -3.37 2.93
CA HIS A 79 2.65 -3.83 2.45
C HIS A 79 2.43 -4.81 1.28
N ILE A 80 2.84 -4.45 0.07
CA ILE A 80 2.55 -5.19 -1.17
C ILE A 80 3.83 -5.63 -1.83
N ILE A 81 3.92 -6.92 -2.10
CA ILE A 81 5.13 -7.48 -2.68
C ILE A 81 5.05 -7.45 -4.21
N ARG A 82 3.99 -7.96 -4.86
CA ARG A 82 4.09 -8.35 -6.29
C ARG A 82 3.08 -7.76 -7.30
N SER A 83 1.90 -7.28 -6.91
CA SER A 83 0.84 -6.95 -7.89
C SER A 83 0.29 -5.53 -7.74
N ASP A 84 0.60 -4.69 -8.72
CA ASP A 84 0.02 -3.33 -8.87
C ASP A 84 -1.47 -3.39 -9.21
N THR A 85 -1.88 -4.38 -10.00
CA THR A 85 -3.25 -4.59 -10.47
C THR A 85 -4.16 -4.95 -9.30
N MET A 86 -3.73 -5.89 -8.45
CA MET A 86 -4.45 -6.23 -7.23
C MET A 86 -4.58 -5.02 -6.30
N MET A 87 -3.49 -4.25 -6.12
CA MET A 87 -3.53 -3.03 -5.33
C MET A 87 -4.55 -2.03 -5.88
N LYS A 88 -4.51 -1.75 -7.19
CA LYS A 88 -5.49 -0.86 -7.85
C LYS A 88 -6.90 -1.37 -7.61
N ASN A 89 -7.16 -2.66 -7.78
CA ASN A 89 -8.47 -3.28 -7.56
C ASN A 89 -8.93 -3.15 -6.09
N LEU A 90 -8.04 -3.30 -5.12
CA LEU A 90 -8.34 -3.06 -3.71
C LEU A 90 -8.72 -1.61 -3.46
N ILE A 91 -7.89 -0.67 -3.91
CA ILE A 91 -8.07 0.77 -3.71
C ILE A 91 -9.40 1.25 -4.31
N LYS A 92 -9.75 0.79 -5.52
CA LYS A 92 -11.03 1.11 -6.19
C LYS A 92 -12.25 0.74 -5.36
N ASN A 93 -12.13 -0.23 -4.46
CA ASN A 93 -13.23 -0.71 -3.62
C ASN A 93 -13.25 -0.07 -2.23
N LEU A 94 -12.43 0.95 -1.96
CA LEU A 94 -12.35 1.63 -0.66
C LEU A 94 -12.67 3.13 -0.81
N PRO A 95 -13.90 3.50 -1.22
CA PRO A 95 -14.22 4.88 -1.60
C PRO A 95 -14.18 5.88 -0.44
N ASN A 96 -14.31 5.40 0.80
CA ASN A 96 -14.30 6.25 2.01
C ASN A 96 -12.91 6.36 2.65
N LEU A 97 -11.86 5.92 1.97
CA LEU A 97 -10.53 5.90 2.52
C LEU A 97 -10.00 7.33 2.75
N ILE A 98 -9.65 7.64 3.99
CA ILE A 98 -9.13 8.95 4.42
C ILE A 98 -7.60 8.92 4.50
N HIS A 99 -7.03 7.81 4.98
CA HIS A 99 -5.59 7.64 5.14
C HIS A 99 -5.13 6.37 4.41
N LEU A 100 -4.11 6.52 3.56
CA LEU A 100 -3.49 5.41 2.84
C LEU A 100 -1.98 5.47 3.02
N THR A 101 -1.41 4.36 3.46
CA THR A 101 0.04 4.14 3.52
C THR A 101 0.39 2.89 2.73
N ILE A 102 1.30 3.02 1.78
CA ILE A 102 1.74 1.90 0.93
C ILE A 102 3.23 1.67 1.10
N ILE A 103 3.61 0.43 1.30
CA ILE A 103 4.99 -0.03 1.27
C ILE A 103 5.04 -1.07 0.15
N SER A 104 5.96 -0.95 -0.80
CA SER A 104 6.07 -1.91 -1.88
C SER A 104 7.49 -2.13 -2.37
N GLU A 105 7.78 -3.36 -2.79
CA GLU A 105 9.09 -3.79 -3.29
C GLU A 105 9.14 -3.92 -4.81
N HIS A 106 7.99 -3.99 -5.50
CA HIS A 106 7.91 -4.22 -6.95
C HIS A 106 6.76 -3.48 -7.66
N ILE A 107 6.18 -2.45 -7.05
CA ILE A 107 5.14 -1.63 -7.71
C ILE A 107 5.79 -0.42 -8.38
N ASN A 108 5.80 -0.46 -9.71
CA ASN A 108 6.39 0.58 -10.55
C ASN A 108 5.34 1.63 -10.97
N LEU A 109 4.75 2.35 -10.01
CA LEU A 109 3.80 3.44 -10.30
C LEU A 109 4.46 4.80 -10.14
N ASP A 110 4.42 5.63 -11.19
CA ASP A 110 4.95 6.99 -11.12
C ASP A 110 3.96 7.99 -10.48
N GLY A 111 4.39 9.24 -10.35
CA GLY A 111 3.59 10.31 -9.76
C GLY A 111 2.34 10.67 -10.56
N TYR A 112 2.31 10.46 -11.88
CA TYR A 112 1.12 10.70 -12.70
C TYR A 112 0.08 9.61 -12.44
N GLN A 113 0.50 8.34 -12.45
CA GLN A 113 -0.38 7.20 -12.21
C GLN A 113 -0.98 7.23 -10.80
N TRP A 114 -0.19 7.63 -9.80
CA TRP A 114 -0.72 7.86 -8.46
C TRP A 114 -1.74 9.00 -8.41
N ALA A 115 -1.49 10.10 -9.12
CA ALA A 115 -2.44 11.20 -9.20
C ALA A 115 -3.77 10.76 -9.83
N GLU A 116 -3.73 9.97 -10.91
CA GLU A 116 -4.91 9.39 -11.56
C GLU A 116 -5.70 8.48 -10.62
N ILE A 117 -5.03 7.56 -9.92
CA ILE A 117 -5.66 6.66 -8.95
C ILE A 117 -6.36 7.48 -7.86
N MET A 118 -5.68 8.50 -7.34
CA MET A 118 -6.19 9.31 -6.24
C MET A 118 -7.40 10.15 -6.67
N VAL A 119 -7.35 10.78 -7.85
CA VAL A 119 -8.46 11.56 -8.40
C VAL A 119 -9.64 10.66 -8.77
N GLY A 120 -9.37 9.50 -9.37
CA GLY A 120 -10.42 8.61 -9.88
C GLY A 120 -11.15 7.80 -8.80
N TYR A 121 -10.45 7.42 -7.73
CA TYR A 121 -10.98 6.42 -6.78
C TYR A 121 -10.96 6.84 -5.31
N LEU A 122 -10.16 7.84 -4.94
CA LEU A 122 -9.89 8.18 -3.54
C LEU A 122 -10.25 9.65 -3.23
N SER A 123 -11.48 10.03 -3.55
CA SER A 123 -11.96 11.42 -3.42
C SER A 123 -11.96 11.96 -1.99
N GLN A 124 -12.03 11.07 -0.98
CA GLN A 124 -12.00 11.42 0.45
C GLN A 124 -10.60 11.38 1.08
N LEU A 125 -9.57 11.06 0.30
CA LEU A 125 -8.23 10.87 0.84
C LEU A 125 -7.62 12.20 1.28
N LYS A 126 -7.27 12.26 2.56
CA LYS A 126 -6.62 13.42 3.18
C LYS A 126 -5.13 13.22 3.34
N GLN A 127 -4.69 11.96 3.43
CA GLN A 127 -3.29 11.64 3.62
C GLN A 127 -2.90 10.43 2.77
N PHE A 128 -1.92 10.67 1.89
CA PHE A 128 -1.25 9.62 1.15
C PHE A 128 0.21 9.55 1.57
N ARG A 129 0.67 8.35 1.92
CA ARG A 129 2.08 8.08 2.22
C ARG A 129 2.51 6.85 1.46
N PHE A 130 3.73 6.85 0.95
CA PHE A 130 4.27 5.66 0.33
C PHE A 130 5.77 5.53 0.50
N GLN A 131 6.24 4.29 0.40
CA GLN A 131 7.62 3.89 0.19
C GLN A 131 7.62 2.77 -0.85
N MET A 132 8.23 3.02 -2.00
CA MET A 132 8.30 2.07 -3.11
C MET A 132 9.75 1.81 -3.47
N HIS A 133 10.07 0.55 -3.74
CA HIS A 133 11.36 0.14 -4.27
C HIS A 133 11.13 -0.28 -5.72
N TYR A 134 11.91 0.28 -6.64
CA TYR A 134 11.89 -0.10 -8.04
C TYR A 134 13.14 -0.93 -8.30
N TYR A 135 12.93 -2.02 -9.02
CA TYR A 135 14.02 -2.79 -9.61
C TYR A 135 14.32 -2.22 -10.99
N ILE A 136 15.55 -1.74 -11.18
CA ILE A 136 16.04 -1.28 -12.48
C ILE A 136 16.76 -2.46 -13.13
N ASP A 137 16.15 -3.02 -14.18
CA ASP A 137 16.75 -4.08 -14.97
C ASP A 137 17.65 -3.48 -16.06
N HIS A 138 18.97 -3.51 -15.84
CA HIS A 138 19.97 -3.02 -16.79
C HIS A 138 20.15 -3.92 -18.03
N SER A 139 19.53 -5.11 -18.06
CA SER A 139 19.67 -6.04 -19.19
C SER A 139 18.78 -5.69 -20.38
N ASN A 140 17.77 -4.83 -20.18
CA ASN A 140 16.98 -4.25 -21.26
C ASN A 140 17.45 -2.82 -21.52
N ASP A 141 17.93 -2.55 -22.73
CA ASP A 141 18.46 -1.26 -23.21
C ASP A 141 17.48 -0.06 -23.13
N GLU A 142 16.28 -0.23 -22.58
CA GLU A 142 15.37 0.86 -22.29
C GLU A 142 15.85 1.63 -21.07
N HIS A 143 16.53 2.75 -21.32
CA HIS A 143 16.97 3.71 -20.31
C HIS A 143 15.87 3.97 -19.29
N PHE A 144 16.01 3.38 -18.10
CA PHE A 144 15.19 3.73 -16.97
C PHE A 144 15.46 5.20 -16.62
N ASP A 145 14.51 6.05 -16.98
CA ASP A 145 14.63 7.49 -16.86
C ASP A 145 14.22 7.95 -15.45
N ILE A 146 15.23 8.10 -14.59
CA ILE A 146 15.06 8.64 -13.23
C ILE A 146 14.48 10.06 -13.29
N ASP A 147 14.87 10.87 -14.27
CA ASP A 147 14.38 12.24 -14.42
C ASP A 147 12.88 12.23 -14.74
N ARG A 148 12.42 11.31 -15.59
CA ARG A 148 10.98 11.11 -15.82
C ARG A 148 10.22 10.80 -14.53
N ILE A 149 10.73 9.90 -13.69
CA ILE A 149 10.10 9.58 -12.40
C ILE A 149 10.11 10.81 -11.50
N LEU A 150 11.22 11.53 -11.39
CA LEU A 150 11.32 12.74 -10.59
C LEU A 150 10.29 13.78 -11.04
N LEU A 151 10.24 14.06 -12.35
CA LEU A 151 9.32 15.03 -12.94
C LEU A 151 7.85 14.66 -12.70
N SER A 152 7.52 13.36 -12.66
CA SER A 152 6.15 12.90 -12.37
C SER A 152 5.64 13.30 -10.98
N TYR A 153 6.54 13.55 -10.02
CA TYR A 153 6.22 14.03 -8.67
C TYR A 153 6.35 15.55 -8.50
N GLN A 154 6.81 16.28 -9.52
CA GLN A 154 6.96 17.74 -9.51
C GLN A 154 5.75 18.48 -10.12
N THR A 155 4.58 17.84 -10.13
CA THR A 155 3.37 18.44 -10.72
C THR A 155 2.62 19.31 -9.70
N PRO A 156 1.75 20.24 -10.17
CA PRO A 156 0.87 20.99 -9.27
C PRO A 156 -0.01 20.11 -8.39
N PHE A 157 -0.36 18.91 -8.84
CA PHE A 157 -1.08 17.93 -8.03
C PHE A 157 -0.30 17.59 -6.75
N TRP A 158 0.98 17.26 -6.87
CA TRP A 158 1.82 16.90 -5.72
C TRP A 158 2.15 18.11 -4.85
N LEU A 159 2.60 19.20 -5.48
CA LEU A 159 3.13 20.37 -4.79
C LEU A 159 2.05 21.23 -4.13
N ILE A 160 0.90 21.41 -4.78
CA ILE A 160 -0.15 22.35 -4.34
C ILE A 160 -1.32 21.60 -3.70
N LYS A 161 -1.83 20.56 -4.37
CA LYS A 161 -3.03 19.83 -3.90
C LYS A 161 -2.70 18.86 -2.77
N GLN A 162 -1.73 17.97 -2.97
CA GLN A 162 -1.32 16.99 -1.95
C GLN A 162 -0.37 17.56 -0.90
N LYS A 163 0.34 18.65 -1.20
CA LYS A 163 1.33 19.29 -0.31
C LYS A 163 2.30 18.28 0.29
N THR A 164 2.71 17.30 -0.52
CA THR A 164 3.55 16.18 -0.10
C THR A 164 4.84 16.23 -0.89
N PHE A 165 5.96 16.23 -0.18
CA PHE A 165 7.28 16.12 -0.79
C PHE A 165 7.61 14.64 -1.01
N VAL A 166 8.15 14.34 -2.18
CA VAL A 166 8.61 13.00 -2.54
C VAL A 166 10.13 13.05 -2.68
N ARG A 167 10.80 12.11 -2.03
CA ARG A 167 12.24 11.91 -2.12
C ARG A 167 12.52 10.68 -2.97
N ILE A 168 13.54 10.82 -3.80
CA ILE A 168 14.07 9.75 -4.64
C ILE A 168 15.53 9.54 -4.24
N GLN A 169 15.90 8.28 -4.03
CA GLN A 169 17.26 7.87 -3.70
C GLN A 169 17.58 6.61 -4.49
N TRP A 170 18.75 6.54 -5.11
CA TRP A 170 19.24 5.34 -5.77
C TRP A 170 20.67 5.04 -5.34
N ASN A 171 21.05 3.76 -5.35
CA ASN A 171 22.42 3.33 -5.12
C ASN A 171 23.04 2.87 -6.44
N THR A 172 24.07 3.57 -6.90
CA THR A 172 24.82 3.23 -8.12
C THR A 172 25.92 2.20 -7.89
N ASN A 173 26.19 1.82 -6.64
CA ASN A 173 27.36 1.01 -6.28
C ASN A 173 27.10 -0.51 -6.32
N ASP A 174 25.86 -0.94 -6.49
CA ASP A 174 25.47 -2.36 -6.53
C ASP A 174 25.18 -2.80 -7.98
N GLU A 175 25.51 -4.06 -8.32
CA GLU A 175 25.18 -4.68 -9.61
C GLU A 175 23.66 -4.61 -9.93
N ASN A 176 22.83 -4.53 -8.89
CA ASN A 176 21.40 -4.23 -8.98
C ASN A 176 21.15 -2.79 -8.50
N THR A 177 20.77 -1.88 -9.40
CA THR A 177 20.39 -0.53 -9.00
C THR A 177 18.96 -0.54 -8.47
N TYR A 178 18.83 -0.34 -7.15
CA TYR A 178 17.53 -0.10 -6.52
C TYR A 178 17.25 1.39 -6.45
N LEU A 179 16.05 1.79 -6.88
CA LEU A 179 15.51 3.13 -6.68
C LEU A 179 14.48 3.10 -5.56
N PHE A 180 14.70 3.93 -4.54
CA PHE A 180 13.77 4.18 -3.46
C PHE A 180 13.02 5.48 -3.71
N VAL A 181 11.69 5.42 -3.73
CA VAL A 181 10.82 6.59 -3.87
C VAL A 181 9.86 6.63 -2.69
N TYR A 182 9.84 7.73 -1.94
CA TYR A 182 9.03 7.81 -0.72
C TYR A 182 8.59 9.22 -0.34
N THR A 183 7.47 9.32 0.38
CA THR A 183 6.92 10.60 0.88
C THR A 183 7.60 11.09 2.15
N LEU A 184 7.71 12.40 2.32
CA LEU A 184 8.21 13.09 3.52
C LEU A 184 7.08 13.78 4.33
N PRO A 185 7.26 14.02 5.65
CA PRO A 185 8.40 13.62 6.47
C PRO A 185 8.49 12.09 6.60
N TYR A 186 9.68 11.60 6.93
CA TYR A 186 9.97 10.17 6.93
C TYR A 186 9.17 9.45 8.04
N TYR A 187 8.30 8.52 7.66
CA TYR A 187 7.38 7.80 8.57
C TYR A 187 7.60 6.29 8.63
N PHE A 188 8.65 5.78 7.99
CA PHE A 188 8.88 4.34 7.85
C PHE A 188 10.01 3.89 8.77
N ASP A 189 10.01 2.63 9.22
CA ASP A 189 10.95 2.18 10.26
C ASP A 189 12.37 1.89 9.72
N PHE A 190 12.56 1.87 8.38
CA PHE A 190 13.73 1.28 7.72
C PHE A 190 14.97 2.20 7.65
N PHE A 191 14.83 3.52 7.76
CA PHE A 191 15.97 4.44 7.62
C PHE A 191 16.52 4.94 8.96
N CYS A 192 16.01 4.47 10.10
CA CYS A 192 16.64 4.73 11.40
C CYS A 192 17.98 3.98 11.59
N SER A 193 18.36 3.09 10.66
CA SER A 193 19.61 2.33 10.69
C SER A 193 20.61 2.72 9.59
N LEU A 194 20.32 3.76 8.79
CA LEU A 194 21.16 4.23 7.67
C LEU A 194 21.64 5.69 7.83
N LEU A 195 21.45 6.26 9.02
CA LEU A 195 22.06 7.51 9.49
C LEU A 195 23.01 7.19 10.65
#